data_AF-T1EKX0-F1
#
_entry.id   AF-T1EKX0-F1
#
_cell.length_a   1.000
_cell.length_b   1.000
_cell.length_c   1.000
_cell.angle_alpha   90.00
_cell.angle_beta   90.00
_cell.angle_gamma   90.00
#
_symmetry.space_group_name_H-M   'P 1'
#
loop_
_entity.id
_entity.type
_entity.pdbx_description
1 polymer ?
#
loop_
_entity_poly.entity_id
_entity_poly.type
_entity_poly.pdbx_seq_one_letter_code
_entity_poly.pdbx_strand_id
1 'polypeptide(L)' 'MAGVYSLRDVAEHNTAEEPWLIIDDKVYNVKKLLPDHPGGEFILLSNAGKNATTAFERKGHSENAKRWMKDFQIG' A
#
# COMPACT_ATOMS: atom_id res chain seq x y z
N MET A 1 2.82 -11.21 -12.69
CA MET A 1 1.42 -11.26 -13.17
C MET A 1 0.62 -10.39 -12.22
N ALA A 2 -0.11 -9.38 -12.72
CA ALA A 2 -0.98 -8.58 -11.86
C ALA A 2 -2.19 -9.44 -11.49
N GLY A 3 -2.37 -9.69 -10.19
CA GLY A 3 -3.53 -10.42 -9.66
C GLY A 3 -4.75 -9.50 -9.56
N VAL A 4 -5.94 -10.01 -9.85
CA VAL A 4 -7.18 -9.29 -9.56
C VAL A 4 -7.63 -9.70 -8.16
N TYR A 5 -7.86 -8.71 -7.29
CA TYR A 5 -8.27 -8.92 -5.92
C TYR A 5 -9.59 -8.23 -5.64
N SER A 6 -10.47 -8.90 -4.90
CA SER A 6 -11.67 -8.26 -4.37
C SER A 6 -11.33 -7.35 -3.18
N LEU A 7 -12.22 -6.41 -2.86
CA LEU A 7 -12.08 -5.60 -1.65
C LEU A 7 -12.02 -6.45 -0.37
N ARG A 8 -12.68 -7.61 -0.37
CA ARG A 8 -12.63 -8.55 0.74
C ARG A 8 -11.25 -9.17 0.87
N ASP A 9 -10.66 -9.61 -0.24
CA ASP A 9 -9.30 -10.17 -0.22
C ASP A 9 -8.33 -9.16 0.37
N VAL A 10 -8.38 -7.90 -0.07
CA VAL A 10 -7.52 -6.85 0.49
C VAL A 10 -7.79 -6.62 1.97
N ALA A 11 -9.05 -6.59 2.41
CA ALA A 11 -9.41 -6.35 3.81
C ALA A 11 -8.90 -7.44 4.79
N GLU A 12 -8.71 -8.66 4.32
CA GLU A 12 -8.13 -9.76 5.11
C GLU A 12 -6.61 -9.56 5.33
N HIS A 13 -5.93 -8.81 4.45
CA HIS A 13 -4.49 -8.50 4.51
C HIS A 13 -4.24 -7.17 5.24
N ASN A 14 -4.61 -7.15 6.53
CA ASN A 14 -4.61 -5.96 7.39
C ASN A 14 -3.59 -6.01 8.54
N THR A 15 -2.65 -6.96 8.52
CA THR A 15 -1.67 -7.18 9.59
C THR A 15 -0.27 -6.75 9.16
N ALA A 16 0.67 -6.69 10.12
CA ALA A 16 2.06 -6.40 9.81
C ALA A 16 2.77 -7.52 9.04
N GLU A 17 2.21 -8.73 8.98
CA GLU A 17 2.78 -9.84 8.21
C GLU A 17 2.44 -9.70 6.73
N GLU A 18 1.21 -9.28 6.44
CA GLU A 18 0.71 -9.08 5.08
C GLU A 18 -0.07 -7.76 4.96
N PRO A 19 0.61 -6.60 5.02
CA PRO A 19 -0.06 -5.30 4.95
C PRO A 19 -0.32 -4.94 3.48
N TRP A 20 -1.58 -5.04 3.05
CA TRP A 20 -1.98 -4.62 1.70
C TRP A 20 -2.65 -3.25 1.72
N LEU A 21 -2.46 -2.48 0.65
CA LEU A 21 -3.07 -1.17 0.47
C LEU A 21 -3.65 -1.06 -0.93
N ILE A 22 -4.76 -0.34 -1.05
CA ILE A 22 -5.28 0.09 -2.36
C ILE A 22 -4.90 1.55 -2.58
N ILE A 23 -4.22 1.84 -3.68
CA ILE A 23 -3.89 3.20 -4.11
C ILE A 23 -4.18 3.31 -5.61
N ASP A 24 -5.08 4.21 -6.00
CA ASP A 24 -5.46 4.43 -7.40
C ASP A 24 -5.85 3.12 -8.11
N ASP A 25 -6.79 2.40 -7.47
CA ASP A 25 -7.37 1.11 -7.86
C ASP A 25 -6.37 -0.04 -8.08
N LYS A 26 -5.12 0.13 -7.62
CA LYS A 26 -4.07 -0.89 -7.64
C LYS A 26 -3.82 -1.42 -6.23
N VAL A 27 -3.42 -2.68 -6.12
CA VAL A 27 -3.15 -3.35 -4.85
C VAL A 27 -1.65 -3.49 -4.64
N TYR A 28 -1.19 -3.11 -3.45
CA TYR A 28 0.23 -3.11 -3.07
C TYR A 28 0.45 -3.93 -1.82
N ASN A 29 1.43 -4.84 -1.85
CA ASN A 29 1.94 -5.49 -0.65
C ASN A 29 3.14 -4.71 -0.12
N VAL A 30 2.92 -3.94 0.96
CA VAL A 30 3.93 -3.03 1.51
C VAL A 30 4.77 -3.66 2.62
N LYS A 31 4.75 -4.99 2.78
CA LYS A 31 5.54 -5.70 3.82
C LYS A 31 7.01 -5.30 3.83
N LYS A 32 7.62 -5.30 2.63
CA LYS A 32 9.03 -4.96 2.45
C LYS A 32 9.32 -3.47 2.61
N LEU A 33 8.29 -2.62 2.48
CA LEU A 33 8.40 -1.17 2.59
C LEU A 33 8.31 -0.68 4.04
N LEU A 34 7.78 -1.47 4.97
CA LEU A 34 7.59 -1.07 6.38
C LEU A 34 8.82 -0.38 7.00
N PRO A 35 10.03 -0.99 7.00
CA PRO A 35 11.21 -0.38 7.63
C PRO A 35 11.77 0.82 6.85
N ASP A 36 11.52 0.86 5.55
CA ASP A 36 12.14 1.83 4.64
C ASP A 36 11.21 3.01 4.31
N HIS A 37 9.95 2.97 4.78
CA HIS A 37 8.99 4.02 4.50
C HIS A 37 9.36 5.33 5.23
N PRO A 38 9.67 6.42 4.51
CA PRO A 38 10.09 7.68 5.15
C PRO A 38 9.00 8.32 6.03
N GLY A 39 7.73 7.98 5.81
CA GLY A 39 6.60 8.41 6.65
C GLY A 39 6.40 7.54 7.90
N GLY A 40 7.25 6.54 8.12
CA GLY A 40 7.16 5.56 9.20
C GLY A 40 6.26 4.37 8.88
N GLU A 41 6.51 3.23 9.53
CA GLU A 41 5.72 1.99 9.36
C GLU A 41 4.26 2.16 9.83
N PHE A 42 4.04 2.96 10.87
CA PHE A 42 2.74 3.09 11.54
C PHE A 42 1.63 3.57 10.59
N ILE A 43 1.95 4.47 9.67
CA ILE A 43 0.95 4.99 8.73
C ILE A 43 0.56 3.94 7.66
N LEU A 44 1.49 3.04 7.30
CA LEU A 44 1.18 1.93 6.40
C LEU A 44 0.28 0.91 7.11
N LEU A 45 0.65 0.51 8.33
CA LEU A 45 -0.13 -0.45 9.13
C LEU A 45 -1.52 0.07 9.49
N SER A 46 -1.66 1.36 9.81
CA SER A 46 -2.97 1.98 10.12
C SER A 46 -3.94 1.96 8.93
N ASN A 47 -3.40 1.92 7.72
CA ASN A 47 -4.16 1.86 6.48
C ASN A 47 -4.22 0.45 5.87
N ALA A 48 -3.56 -0.55 6.46
CA ALA A 48 -3.55 -1.91 5.95
C ALA A 48 -4.98 -2.47 5.80
N GLY A 49 -5.21 -3.17 4.70
CA GLY A 49 -6.51 -3.68 4.27
C GLY A 49 -7.50 -2.63 3.78
N LYS A 50 -7.08 -1.40 3.47
CA LYS A 50 -7.98 -0.30 3.09
C LYS A 50 -7.55 0.40 1.80
N ASN A 51 -8.48 1.18 1.25
CA ASN A 51 -8.15 2.18 0.24
C ASN A 51 -7.51 3.41 0.88
N ALA A 52 -6.22 3.60 0.61
CA ALA A 52 -5.38 4.65 1.14
C ALA A 52 -5.12 5.77 0.12
N THR A 53 -5.82 5.79 -1.03
CA THR A 53 -5.59 6.76 -2.11
C THR A 53 -5.64 8.20 -1.61
N THR A 54 -6.69 8.58 -0.88
CA THR A 54 -6.82 9.94 -0.34
C THR A 54 -5.69 10.29 0.63
N ALA A 55 -5.24 9.35 1.46
CA ALA A 55 -4.14 9.58 2.39
C ALA A 55 -2.81 9.76 1.63
N PHE A 56 -2.58 8.93 0.61
CA PHE A 56 -1.40 8.98 -0.24
C PHE A 56 -1.29 10.32 -1.01
N GLU A 57 -2.40 10.77 -1.61
CA GLU A 57 -2.47 12.03 -2.36
C GLU A 57 -2.34 13.25 -1.45
N ARG A 58 -3.04 13.27 -0.30
CA ARG A 58 -2.96 14.38 0.66
C ARG A 58 -1.56 14.57 1.22
N LYS A 59 -0.79 13.48 1.36
CA LYS A 59 0.60 13.58 1.82
C LYS A 59 1.52 14.23 0.77
N GLY A 60 1.17 14.14 -0.51
CA GLY A 60 1.94 14.73 -1.60
C GLY A 60 3.24 13.99 -1.89
N HIS A 61 3.18 12.66 -2.06
CA HIS A 61 4.35 11.86 -2.40
C HIS A 61 5.01 12.33 -3.70
N SER A 62 6.35 12.37 -3.70
CA SER A 62 7.13 12.81 -4.86
C SER A 62 7.02 11.83 -6.03
N GLU A 63 7.38 12.28 -7.23
CA GLU A 63 7.41 11.40 -8.42
C GLU A 63 8.37 10.21 -8.25
N ASN A 64 9.44 10.36 -7.48
CA ASN A 64 10.34 9.24 -7.17
C ASN A 64 9.65 8.23 -6.24
N ALA A 65 8.89 8.68 -5.25
CA ALA A 65 8.10 7.79 -4.40
C ALA A 65 7.01 7.05 -5.20
N LYS A 66 6.34 7.74 -6.15
CA LYS A 66 5.37 7.12 -7.07
C LYS A 66 6.00 6.14 -8.07
N ARG A 67 7.29 6.30 -8.38
CA ARG A 67 8.03 5.30 -9.17
C ARG A 67 8.39 4.10 -8.30
N TRP A 68 8.91 4.35 -7.10
CA TRP A 68 9.32 3.30 -6.16
C TRP A 68 8.15 2.42 -5.71
N MET A 69 6.95 2.99 -5.53
CA MET A 69 5.78 2.22 -5.10
C MET A 69 5.41 1.06 -6.06
N LYS A 70 5.80 1.16 -7.35
CA LYS A 70 5.52 0.15 -8.37
C LYS A 70 6.17 -1.19 -8.07
N ASP A 71 7.28 -1.20 -7.33
CA ASP A 71 7.98 -2.42 -6.92
C ASP A 71 7.17 -3.28 -5.93
N PHE A 72 6.17 -2.67 -5.29
CA PHE A 72 5.29 -3.32 -4.32
C PHE A 72 3.91 -3.66 -4.89
N GLN A 73 3.63 -3.32 -6.16
CA GLN A 73 2.35 -3.59 -6.79
C GLN A 73 2.19 -5.09 -7.06
N ILE A 74 1.06 -5.65 -6.64
CA ILE A 74 0.70 -7.06 -6.86
C ILE A 74 -0.54 -7.24 -7.73
N GLY A 75 -1.36 -6.18 -7.89
CA GLY A 75 -2.62 -6.20 -8.64
C GLY A 75 -3.01 -4.84 -9.17
#